data_AF-A0A6P5RP23-F1
#
_entry.id   AF-A0A6P5RP23-F1
#
_cell.length_a   1.000
_cell.length_b   1.000
_cell.length_c   1.000
_cell.angle_alpha   90.00
_cell.angle_beta   90.00
_cell.angle_gamma   90.00
#
_symmetry.space_group_name_H-M   'P 1'
#
loop_
_entity.id
_entity.type
_entity.pdbx_description
1 polymer ?
#
loop_
_entity_poly.entity_id
_entity_poly.type
_entity_poly.pdbx_seq_one_letter_code
_entity_poly.pdbx_strand_id
1 'polypeptide(L)'
;MRYFVFSSGFQLASAKAAQHRLDRGVWTSVHFGDMRRALSACERLILLEADPKELRDYSILLYHCGFYEQSLEYLKLYQDTKSRPLRRQPSDSLAILEEDAVEKLMIRLNLILMEDGWSRPSYARNFLGNNSEPW
;
A
#
# COMPACT_ATOMS: atom_id res chain seq x y z
N MET A 1 17.97 24.76 -21.46
CA MET A 1 18.55 24.11 -20.26
C MET A 1 17.79 22.81 -20.04
N ARG A 2 18.39 21.65 -20.36
CA ARG A 2 17.78 20.34 -20.06
C ARG A 2 18.23 19.95 -18.66
N TYR A 3 17.29 19.75 -17.74
CA TYR A 3 17.59 19.23 -16.42
C TYR A 3 18.07 17.79 -16.57
N PHE A 4 19.38 17.56 -16.48
CA PHE A 4 19.91 16.22 -16.22
C PHE A 4 19.58 15.89 -14.76
N VAL A 5 18.49 15.17 -14.55
CA VAL A 5 18.26 14.49 -13.27
C VAL A 5 19.34 13.44 -13.15
N PHE A 6 20.27 13.60 -12.20
CA PHE A 6 21.22 12.56 -11.83
C PHE A 6 20.42 11.39 -11.23
N SER A 7 20.01 10.44 -12.05
CA SER A 7 19.56 9.15 -11.55
C SER A 7 20.72 8.47 -10.84
N SER A 8 20.52 8.06 -9.59
CA SER A 8 21.55 7.32 -8.85
C SER A 8 21.95 6.06 -9.65
N GLY A 9 23.19 5.57 -9.49
CA GLY A 9 23.65 4.38 -10.20
C GLY A 9 22.71 3.18 -10.03
N PHE A 10 22.03 3.10 -8.87
CA PHE A 10 20.98 2.14 -8.59
C PHE A 10 19.76 2.27 -9.54
N GLN A 11 19.25 3.48 -9.77
CA GLN A 11 18.12 3.70 -10.68
C GLN A 11 18.50 3.34 -12.12
N LEU A 12 19.72 3.66 -12.55
CA LEU A 12 20.19 3.34 -13.89
C LEU A 12 20.36 1.82 -14.10
N ALA A 13 20.95 1.12 -13.11
CA ALA A 13 21.08 -0.34 -13.14
C ALA A 13 19.71 -1.02 -13.13
N SER A 14 18.79 -0.53 -12.28
CA SER A 14 17.42 -1.03 -12.18
C SER A 14 16.65 -0.85 -13.48
N ALA A 15 16.75 0.32 -14.12
CA ALA A 15 16.12 0.60 -15.41
C ALA A 15 16.67 -0.32 -16.53
N LYS A 16 17.99 -0.53 -16.59
CA LYS A 16 18.62 -1.47 -17.54
C LYS A 16 18.17 -2.91 -17.34
N ALA A 17 18.10 -3.37 -16.09
CA ALA A 17 17.60 -4.70 -15.75
C ALA A 17 16.12 -4.87 -16.10
N ALA A 18 15.30 -3.85 -15.86
CA ALA A 18 13.89 -3.83 -16.26
C ALA A 18 13.73 -3.91 -17.79
N GLN A 19 14.50 -3.12 -18.55
CA GLN A 19 14.48 -3.17 -20.02
C GLN A 19 14.86 -4.56 -20.55
N HIS A 20 15.94 -5.16 -20.04
CA HIS A 20 16.36 -6.50 -20.43
C HIS A 20 15.29 -7.58 -20.15
N ARG A 21 14.48 -7.41 -19.09
CA ARG A 21 13.34 -8.30 -18.79
C ARG A 21 12.22 -8.13 -19.81
N LEU A 22 11.88 -6.88 -20.17
CA LEU A 22 10.87 -6.57 -21.18
C LEU A 22 11.23 -7.18 -22.54
N ASP A 23 12.49 -7.07 -22.94
CA ASP A 23 12.99 -7.62 -24.22
C ASP A 23 12.87 -9.16 -24.28
N ARG A 24 12.78 -9.83 -23.13
CA ARG A 24 12.53 -11.28 -23.02
C ARG A 24 11.06 -11.65 -22.82
N GLY A 25 10.14 -10.69 -22.96
CA GLY A 25 8.71 -10.89 -22.76
C GLY A 25 8.29 -10.98 -21.29
N VAL A 26 9.18 -10.66 -20.34
CA VAL A 26 8.86 -10.59 -18.91
C VAL A 26 8.36 -9.19 -18.59
N TRP A 27 7.05 -9.01 -18.69
CA TRP A 27 6.36 -7.73 -18.49
C TRP A 27 6.26 -7.29 -17.03
N THR A 28 6.66 -8.16 -16.10
CA THR A 28 6.70 -7.83 -14.67
C THR A 28 7.96 -7.06 -14.34
N SER A 29 7.79 -5.84 -13.82
CA SER A 29 8.91 -5.09 -13.27
C SER A 29 9.53 -5.87 -12.10
N VAL A 30 10.82 -5.62 -11.82
CA VAL A 30 11.51 -6.19 -10.64
C VAL A 30 10.78 -5.87 -9.32
N HIS A 31 9.95 -4.84 -9.32
CA HIS A 31 9.23 -4.33 -8.15
C HIS A 31 7.73 -4.66 -8.20
N PHE A 32 7.32 -5.62 -9.04
CA PHE A 32 5.97 -6.13 -8.97
C PHE A 32 5.75 -6.74 -7.58
N GLY A 33 4.76 -6.25 -6.84
CA GLY A 33 4.55 -6.59 -5.43
C GLY A 33 5.36 -5.76 -4.42
N ASP A 34 6.05 -4.70 -4.86
CA ASP A 34 6.72 -3.75 -3.95
C ASP A 34 5.67 -2.92 -3.19
N MET A 35 5.27 -3.42 -2.03
CA MET A 35 4.27 -2.79 -1.18
C MET A 35 4.67 -1.38 -0.74
N ARG A 36 5.97 -1.05 -0.66
CA ARG A 36 6.41 0.31 -0.30
C ARG A 36 6.03 1.31 -1.38
N ARG A 37 6.18 0.94 -2.65
CA ARG A 37 5.75 1.79 -3.77
C ARG A 37 4.24 1.89 -3.88
N ALA A 38 3.54 0.78 -3.63
CA ALA A 38 2.08 0.80 -3.60
C ALA A 38 1.56 1.76 -2.53
N LEU A 39 2.11 1.70 -1.30
CA LEU A 39 1.78 2.62 -0.22
C LEU A 39 2.02 4.08 -0.62
N SER A 40 3.21 4.43 -1.11
CA SER A 40 3.50 5.82 -1.52
C SER A 40 2.62 6.34 -2.66
N ALA A 41 2.19 5.45 -3.57
CA ALA A 41 1.26 5.82 -4.62
C ALA A 41 -0.14 6.11 -4.06
N CYS A 42 -0.66 5.23 -3.20
CA CYS A 42 -1.97 5.42 -2.55
C CYS A 42 -2.00 6.62 -1.60
N GLU A 43 -0.94 6.88 -0.82
CA GLU A 43 -0.82 8.11 0.00
C GLU A 43 -1.00 9.37 -0.85
N ARG A 44 -0.36 9.39 -2.03
CA ARG A 44 -0.50 10.52 -2.95
C ARG A 44 -1.92 10.66 -3.49
N LEU A 45 -2.62 9.57 -3.76
CA LEU A 45 -4.02 9.61 -4.22
C LEU A 45 -4.96 10.12 -3.14
N ILE A 46 -4.74 9.73 -1.88
CA ILE A 46 -5.47 10.27 -0.71
C ILE A 46 -5.27 11.79 -0.60
N LEU A 47 -4.03 12.28 -0.72
CA LEU A 47 -3.73 13.71 -0.66
C LEU A 47 -4.37 14.53 -1.80
N LEU A 48 -4.67 13.89 -2.93
CA LEU A 48 -5.39 14.51 -4.03
C LEU A 48 -6.91 14.55 -3.81
N GLU A 49 -7.40 13.92 -2.73
CA GLU A 49 -8.83 13.83 -2.36
C GLU A 49 -9.72 13.36 -3.52
N ALA A 50 -9.20 12.47 -4.37
CA ALA A 50 -9.84 12.07 -5.62
C ALA A 50 -11.05 11.14 -5.41
N ASP A 51 -10.92 10.13 -4.55
CA ASP A 51 -11.98 9.17 -4.21
C ASP A 51 -11.80 8.70 -2.75
N PRO A 52 -12.86 8.69 -1.91
CA PRO A 52 -12.77 8.10 -0.57
C PRO A 52 -12.31 6.64 -0.55
N LYS A 53 -12.52 5.86 -1.63
CA LYS A 53 -12.04 4.47 -1.73
C LYS A 53 -10.53 4.35 -1.63
N GLU A 54 -9.78 5.40 -1.92
CA GLU A 54 -8.32 5.42 -1.73
C GLU A 54 -7.93 5.23 -0.26
N LEU A 55 -8.75 5.68 0.70
CA LEU A 55 -8.54 5.42 2.13
C LEU A 55 -8.69 3.93 2.46
N ARG A 56 -9.69 3.27 1.86
CA ARG A 56 -9.92 1.83 2.02
C ARG A 56 -8.76 1.03 1.44
N ASP A 57 -8.38 1.35 0.21
CA ASP A 57 -7.34 0.62 -0.52
C ASP A 57 -5.97 0.82 0.13
N TYR A 58 -5.67 2.03 0.61
CA TYR A 58 -4.48 2.30 1.42
C TYR A 58 -4.46 1.50 2.73
N SER A 59 -5.59 1.42 3.44
CA SER A 59 -5.69 0.60 4.64
C SER A 59 -5.41 -0.89 4.38
N ILE A 60 -5.87 -1.44 3.26
CA ILE A 60 -5.60 -2.83 2.87
C ILE A 60 -4.09 -3.04 2.66
N LEU A 61 -3.40 -2.09 2.02
CA LEU A 61 -1.95 -2.16 1.86
C LEU A 61 -1.22 -2.10 3.21
N LEU A 62 -1.66 -1.24 4.12
CA LEU A 62 -1.12 -1.15 5.49
C LEU A 62 -1.29 -2.47 6.25
N TYR A 63 -2.47 -3.09 6.14
CA TYR A 63 -2.74 -4.42 6.71
C TYR A 63 -1.75 -5.46 6.20
N HIS A 64 -1.53 -5.52 4.88
CA HIS A 64 -0.57 -6.46 4.29
C HIS A 64 0.88 -6.19 4.67
N CYS A 65 1.21 -4.96 5.06
CA CYS A 65 2.54 -4.60 5.58
C CYS A 65 2.69 -4.84 7.09
N GLY A 66 1.65 -5.29 7.79
CA GLY A 66 1.65 -5.51 9.23
C GLY A 66 1.45 -4.23 10.07
N PHE A 67 1.09 -3.10 9.45
CA PHE A 67 0.78 -1.86 10.15
C PHE A 67 -0.69 -1.84 10.60
N TYR A 68 -1.04 -2.74 11.54
CA TYR A 68 -2.44 -3.00 11.91
C TYR A 68 -3.16 -1.81 12.55
N GLU A 69 -2.50 -1.06 13.43
CA GLU A 69 -3.09 0.13 14.08
C GLU A 69 -3.45 1.20 13.04
N GLN A 70 -2.51 1.50 12.14
CA GLN A 70 -2.69 2.48 11.07
C GLN A 70 -3.76 2.02 10.09
N SER A 71 -3.75 0.73 9.72
CA SER A 71 -4.79 0.14 8.87
C SER A 71 -6.18 0.37 9.47
N LEU A 72 -6.36 0.10 10.77
CA LEU A 72 -7.64 0.31 11.43
C LEU A 72 -8.06 1.79 11.48
N GLU A 73 -7.11 2.70 11.71
CA GLU A 73 -7.36 4.15 11.69
C GLU A 73 -7.88 4.61 10.32
N TYR A 74 -7.24 4.20 9.23
CA TYR A 74 -7.68 4.55 7.88
C TYR A 74 -9.04 3.96 7.49
N LEU A 75 -9.42 2.77 8.00
CA LEU A 75 -10.79 2.25 7.79
C LEU A 75 -11.85 3.06 8.52
N LYS A 76 -11.54 3.56 9.73
CA LYS A 76 -12.44 4.47 10.46
C LYS A 76 -12.62 5.78 9.66
N LEU A 77 -11.54 6.35 9.15
CA LEU A 77 -11.60 7.53 8.28
C LEU A 77 -12.42 7.29 7.00
N TYR A 78 -12.28 6.12 6.38
CA TYR A 78 -13.10 5.72 5.23
C TYR A 78 -14.60 5.69 5.58
N GLN A 79 -14.97 5.04 6.69
CA GLN A 79 -16.36 4.97 7.16
C GLN A 79 -16.94 6.35 7.47
N ASP A 80 -16.17 7.21 8.15
CA ASP A 80 -16.56 8.58 8.47
C ASP A 80 -16.80 9.39 7.20
N THR A 81 -15.91 9.28 6.21
CA THR A 81 -16.02 9.98 4.92
C THR A 81 -17.24 9.51 4.13
N LYS A 82 -17.55 8.21 4.18
CA LYS A 82 -18.74 7.62 3.54
C LYS A 82 -20.06 8.05 4.20
N SER A 83 -20.06 8.25 5.51
CA SER A 83 -21.26 8.67 6.25
C SER A 83 -21.72 10.10 5.91
N ARG A 84 -20.88 10.90 5.26
CA ARG A 84 -21.27 12.22 4.73
C ARG A 84 -22.21 12.05 3.53
N PRO A 85 -23.24 12.91 3.39
CA PRO A 85 -24.22 12.81 2.31
C PRO A 85 -23.62 13.29 0.98
N LEU A 86 -22.68 12.54 0.41
CA LEU A 86 -22.24 12.72 -0.97
C LEU A 86 -22.97 11.70 -1.83
N ARG A 87 -23.93 12.19 -2.63
CA ARG A 87 -24.72 11.48 -3.66
C ARG A 87 -24.65 9.95 -3.56
N ARG A 88 -25.68 9.33 -2.96
CA ARG A 88 -25.92 7.88 -3.03
C ARG A 88 -25.93 7.46 -4.50
N GLN A 89 -24.83 6.88 -4.96
CA GLN A 89 -24.80 6.13 -6.21
C GLN A 89 -25.65 4.87 -6.02
N PRO A 90 -26.27 4.33 -7.08
CA PRO A 90 -26.94 3.04 -7.00
C PRO A 90 -25.96 1.99 -6.45
N SER A 91 -26.39 1.25 -5.44
CA SER A 91 -25.58 0.23 -4.79
C SER A 91 -25.32 -0.91 -5.78
N ASP A 92 -24.14 -0.89 -6.37
CA ASP A 92 -23.61 -2.02 -7.12
C ASP A 92 -23.47 -3.22 -6.18
N SER A 93 -23.80 -4.43 -6.65
CA SER A 93 -23.61 -5.67 -5.91
C SER A 93 -22.16 -5.81 -5.43
N LEU A 94 -21.22 -5.36 -6.25
CA LEU A 94 -19.81 -5.31 -5.89
C LEU A 94 -19.54 -4.40 -4.69
N ALA A 95 -20.16 -3.22 -4.65
CA ALA A 95 -19.98 -2.29 -3.53
C ALA A 95 -20.51 -2.89 -2.21
N ILE A 96 -21.59 -3.67 -2.24
CA ILE A 96 -22.08 -4.37 -1.04
C ILE A 96 -21.05 -5.38 -0.54
N LEU A 97 -20.43 -6.16 -1.44
CA LEU A 97 -19.39 -7.13 -1.09
C LEU A 97 -18.12 -6.45 -0.56
N GLU A 98 -17.71 -5.33 -1.15
CA GLU A 98 -16.56 -4.54 -0.66
C GLU A 98 -16.80 -4.05 0.78
N GLU A 99 -18.03 -3.66 1.11
CA GLU A 99 -18.37 -3.17 2.44
C GLU A 99 -18.41 -4.29 3.49
N ASP A 100 -18.99 -5.44 3.15
CA ASP A 100 -18.91 -6.64 4.00
C ASP A 100 -17.45 -7.07 4.24
N ALA A 101 -16.60 -6.97 3.21
CA ALA A 101 -15.16 -7.24 3.35
C ALA A 101 -14.46 -6.23 4.28
N VAL A 102 -14.82 -4.94 4.19
CA VAL A 102 -14.30 -3.89 5.09
C VAL A 102 -14.69 -4.16 6.54
N GLU A 103 -15.96 -4.50 6.79
CA GLU A 103 -16.43 -4.81 8.15
C GLU A 103 -15.68 -6.02 8.74
N LYS A 104 -15.53 -7.09 7.96
CA LYS A 104 -14.75 -8.27 8.36
C LYS A 104 -13.28 -7.93 8.64
N LEU A 105 -12.68 -7.06 7.83
CA LEU A 105 -11.30 -6.61 8.04
C LEU A 105 -11.17 -5.81 9.34
N MET A 106 -12.12 -4.91 9.65
CA MET A 106 -12.11 -4.17 10.91
C MET A 106 -12.26 -5.10 12.12
N ILE A 107 -13.16 -6.08 12.06
CA ILE A 107 -13.29 -7.11 13.13
C ILE A 107 -11.96 -7.83 13.32
N ARG A 108 -11.34 -8.28 12.22
CA ARG A 108 -10.04 -8.96 12.27
C ARG A 108 -8.93 -8.09 12.86
N LEU A 109 -8.85 -6.83 12.47
CA LEU A 109 -7.87 -5.88 13.01
C LEU A 109 -8.06 -5.69 14.51
N ASN A 110 -9.30 -5.54 14.99
CA ASN A 110 -9.57 -5.44 16.42
C ASN A 110 -9.13 -6.70 17.16
N LEU A 111 -9.38 -7.89 16.63
CA LEU A 111 -8.91 -9.15 17.22
C LEU A 111 -7.37 -9.20 17.29
N ILE A 112 -6.67 -8.86 16.20
CA ILE A 112 -5.20 -8.82 16.16
C ILE A 112 -4.65 -7.83 17.21
N LEU A 113 -5.28 -6.66 17.35
CA LEU A 113 -4.84 -5.62 18.29
C LEU A 113 -5.16 -5.96 19.76
N MET A 114 -6.12 -6.84 20.02
CA MET A 114 -6.42 -7.35 21.36
C MET A 114 -5.43 -8.43 21.82
N GLU A 115 -4.69 -9.06 20.91
CA GLU A 115 -3.69 -10.06 21.27
C GLU A 115 -2.34 -9.39 21.63
N ASP A 116 -1.92 -9.55 22.89
CA ASP A 116 -0.60 -9.10 23.36
C ASP A 116 0.52 -9.79 22.53
N GLY A 117 1.30 -9.00 21.79
CA GLY A 117 2.49 -9.47 21.07
C GLY A 117 2.41 -9.52 19.53
N TRP A 118 1.26 -9.19 18.93
CA TRP A 118 1.10 -9.16 17.46
C TRP A 118 1.25 -7.77 16.83
N SER A 119 1.00 -6.72 17.60
CA SER A 119 1.01 -5.32 17.18
C SER A 119 2.42 -4.74 16.96
N ARG A 120 3.45 -5.46 17.39
CA ARG A 120 4.83 -5.11 17.09
C ARG A 120 5.47 -6.25 16.31
N PRO A 121 5.90 -6.03 15.06
CA PRO A 121 7.15 -6.64 14.66
C PRO A 121 8.13 -6.21 15.75
N SER A 122 8.50 -7.15 16.64
CA SER A 122 9.79 -7.02 17.30
C SER A 122 10.75 -6.69 16.16
N TYR A 123 11.53 -5.64 16.32
CA TYR A 123 12.53 -5.23 15.36
C TYR A 123 13.49 -6.42 15.20
N ALA A 124 13.08 -7.39 14.40
CA ALA A 124 13.73 -8.64 14.19
C ALA A 124 14.82 -8.27 13.21
N ARG A 125 15.92 -7.81 13.82
CA ARG A 125 17.26 -8.16 13.40
C ARG A 125 17.52 -7.73 11.95
N ASN A 126 17.90 -6.46 11.78
CA ASN A 126 18.70 -6.01 10.64
C ASN A 126 18.17 -6.48 9.27
N PHE A 127 16.96 -6.06 8.88
CA PHE A 127 16.64 -5.95 7.44
C PHE A 127 17.35 -4.77 6.76
N LEU A 128 18.15 -4.02 7.52
CA LEU A 128 19.36 -3.41 7.01
C LEU A 128 20.43 -4.51 7.00
N GLY A 129 20.41 -5.35 5.97
CA GLY A 129 21.66 -5.97 5.55
C GLY A 129 22.67 -4.84 5.43
N ASN A 130 23.83 -4.96 6.10
CA ASN A 130 24.99 -4.15 5.76
C ASN A 130 25.10 -4.18 4.24
N ASN A 131 24.79 -3.07 3.57
CA ASN A 131 25.01 -2.88 2.13
C ASN A 131 26.52 -2.72 1.86
N SER A 132 27.33 -3.56 2.50
CA SER A 132 28.77 -3.58 2.44
C SER A 132 29.28 -4.70 1.55
N GLU A 133 28.44 -5.33 0.70
CA GLU A 133 28.94 -6.22 -0.35
C GLU A 133 28.18 -6.07 -1.67
N PRO A 134 28.88 -6.17 -2.82
CA PRO A 134 28.37 -5.76 -4.11
C PRO A 134 27.92 -6.98 -4.92
N TRP A 135 26.64 -7.04 -5.25
CA TRP A 135 26.15 -7.72 -6.45
C TRP A 135 24.82 -7.12 -6.90
#